data_AF-A0A1B7W004-F1
#
_entry.id   AF-A0A1B7W004-F1
#
_cell.length_a   1.000
_cell.length_b   1.000
_cell.length_c   1.000
_cell.angle_alpha   90.00
_cell.angle_beta   90.00
_cell.angle_gamma   90.00
#
_symmetry.space_group_name_H-M   'P 1'
#
loop_
_entity.id
_entity.type
_entity.pdbx_description
1 polymer ?
#
loop_
_entity_poly.entity_id
_entity_poly.type
_entity_poly.pdbx_seq_one_letter_code
_entity_poly.pdbx_strand_id
1 'polypeptide(L)'
;MLETVLALSSVQMPPTQAGLPCDDGIPMETQRHKFQMDILIDTIQPWLEQRTDGYVGGNMFVYYSLAQLKNQDFRGPDFFAVLGVPKTERLSWVVWEEGKPPDVVIELLSESTASNDKNAKKLIYQNQMRVSEYFWYDPFNPDDFAGFDLNSGTYQQIAMNDKNQLISKVLDLALVRWQGNYRGVDATWLRWANLDGDLFPTSQEMVGIAQQRIEQEKQRAEQAELQLRAVAINLLQNGMSIEQVAQLTNLDILEVEKLLN
;
A
#
# COMPACT_ATOMS: atom_id res chain seq x y z
N MET A 1 -39.06 2.96 55.71
CA MET A 1 -39.16 3.97 54.65
C MET A 1 -37.86 4.78 54.68
N LEU A 2 -36.98 4.78 53.68
CA LEU A 2 -37.07 4.50 52.25
C LEU A 2 -35.80 3.70 51.85
N GLU A 3 -35.95 2.61 51.08
CA GLU A 3 -34.83 2.07 50.29
C GLU A 3 -34.61 3.01 49.10
N THR A 4 -33.46 3.67 49.06
CA THR A 4 -33.03 4.43 47.89
C THR A 4 -32.50 3.44 46.86
N VAL A 5 -33.38 2.99 45.97
CA VAL A 5 -32.98 2.25 44.77
C VAL A 5 -32.27 3.26 43.85
N LEU A 6 -30.94 3.20 43.80
CA LEU A 6 -30.16 3.87 42.77
C LEU A 6 -30.56 3.26 41.43
N ALA A 7 -31.33 4.01 40.64
CA ALA A 7 -31.60 3.65 39.26
C ALA A 7 -30.26 3.56 38.53
N LEU A 8 -29.91 2.36 38.07
CA LEU A 8 -28.78 2.16 37.17
C LEU A 8 -29.08 2.99 35.92
N SER A 9 -28.38 4.12 35.74
CA SER A 9 -28.43 4.82 34.46
C SER A 9 -27.86 3.87 33.42
N SER A 10 -28.69 3.45 32.46
CA SER A 10 -28.23 2.70 31.31
C SER A 10 -27.21 3.55 30.56
N VAL A 11 -25.93 3.21 30.65
CA VAL A 11 -24.89 3.88 29.86
C VAL A 11 -25.14 3.51 28.40
N GLN A 12 -25.53 4.48 27.58
CA GLN A 12 -25.64 4.29 26.14
C GLN A 12 -24.24 4.23 25.55
N MET A 13 -23.89 3.09 24.97
CA MET A 13 -22.61 2.92 24.27
C MET A 13 -22.57 3.80 23.02
N PRO A 14 -21.38 4.33 22.64
CA PRO A 14 -21.24 5.06 21.39
C PRO A 14 -21.51 4.15 20.19
N PRO A 15 -21.96 4.70 19.04
CA PRO A 15 -22.18 3.90 17.84
C PRO A 15 -20.85 3.32 17.32
N THR A 16 -20.93 2.15 16.71
CA THR A 16 -19.81 1.52 15.98
C THR A 16 -19.92 1.84 14.50
N GLN A 17 -18.90 1.45 13.72
CA GLN A 17 -18.92 1.58 12.25
C GLN A 17 -20.19 1.00 11.59
N ALA A 18 -20.82 -0.03 12.19
CA ALA A 18 -22.04 -0.65 11.67
C ALA A 18 -23.28 0.27 11.73
N GLY A 19 -23.26 1.28 12.61
CA GLY A 19 -24.33 2.25 12.78
C GLY A 19 -24.00 3.63 12.21
N LEU A 20 -22.88 3.77 11.50
CA LEU A 20 -22.37 5.03 10.98
C LEU A 20 -22.22 4.96 9.45
N PRO A 21 -22.46 6.07 8.73
CA PRO A 21 -22.09 6.16 7.32
C PRO A 21 -20.62 5.85 7.07
N CYS A 22 -20.30 5.28 5.91
CA CYS A 22 -18.92 4.99 5.51
C CYS A 22 -18.33 6.02 4.55
N ASP A 23 -19.17 6.70 3.77
CA ASP A 23 -18.80 7.69 2.76
C ASP A 23 -19.95 8.69 2.52
N ASP A 24 -19.71 9.69 1.67
CA ASP A 24 -20.68 10.70 1.23
C ASP A 24 -21.36 10.34 -0.12
N GLY A 25 -21.02 9.19 -0.70
CA GLY A 25 -21.45 8.78 -2.05
C GLY A 25 -20.90 9.65 -3.18
N ILE A 26 -19.97 10.57 -2.90
CA ILE A 26 -19.38 11.48 -3.90
C ILE A 26 -18.10 10.83 -4.44
N PRO A 27 -17.98 10.63 -5.76
CA PRO A 27 -16.72 10.19 -6.34
C PRO A 27 -15.62 11.23 -6.13
N MET A 28 -14.37 10.79 -6.02
CA MET A 28 -13.21 11.68 -6.04
C MET A 28 -13.25 12.61 -7.28
N GLU A 29 -12.67 13.80 -7.14
CA GLU A 29 -12.86 14.94 -8.06
C GLU A 29 -12.50 14.61 -9.51
N THR A 30 -11.47 13.77 -9.71
CA THR A 30 -11.07 13.34 -11.06
C THR A 30 -10.55 11.91 -11.07
N GLN A 31 -10.46 11.32 -12.26
CA GLN A 31 -9.76 10.06 -12.49
C GLN A 31 -8.31 10.09 -11.96
N ARG A 32 -7.62 11.24 -12.06
CA ARG A 32 -6.24 11.38 -11.58
C ARG A 32 -6.14 11.32 -10.05
N HIS A 33 -7.10 11.91 -9.33
CA HIS A 33 -7.19 11.78 -7.86
C HIS A 33 -7.43 10.31 -7.47
N LYS A 34 -8.39 9.65 -8.13
CA LYS A 34 -8.68 8.23 -7.88
C LYS A 34 -7.47 7.33 -8.13
N PHE A 35 -6.78 7.53 -9.24
CA PHE A 35 -5.59 6.76 -9.58
C PHE A 35 -4.41 7.07 -8.66
N GLN A 36 -4.27 8.30 -8.19
CA GLN A 36 -3.24 8.69 -7.23
C GLN A 36 -3.48 8.06 -5.84
N MET A 37 -4.73 7.97 -5.38
CA MET A 37 -5.07 7.18 -4.19
C MET A 37 -4.76 5.70 -4.42
N ASP A 38 -5.21 5.13 -5.56
CA ASP A 38 -5.02 3.72 -5.86
C ASP A 38 -3.55 3.32 -5.92
N ILE A 39 -2.68 4.12 -6.53
CA ILE A 39 -1.25 3.80 -6.59
C ILE A 39 -0.58 3.89 -5.22
N LEU A 40 -1.02 4.80 -4.33
CA LEU A 40 -0.52 4.86 -2.95
C LEU A 40 -0.91 3.62 -2.16
N ILE A 41 -2.14 3.15 -2.29
CA ILE A 41 -2.63 1.93 -1.61
C ILE A 41 -2.00 0.67 -2.20
N ASP A 42 -1.98 0.53 -3.53
CA ASP A 42 -1.44 -0.63 -4.23
C ASP A 42 0.05 -0.83 -3.94
N THR A 43 0.83 0.25 -3.95
CA THR A 43 2.29 0.15 -3.77
C THR A 43 2.74 -0.02 -2.31
N ILE A 44 1.94 0.38 -1.32
CA ILE A 44 2.29 0.12 0.09
C ILE A 44 1.89 -1.29 0.55
N GLN A 45 0.97 -1.94 -0.15
CA GLN A 45 0.43 -3.25 0.23
C GLN A 45 1.50 -4.33 0.42
N PRO A 46 2.51 -4.51 -0.46
CA PRO A 46 3.57 -5.50 -0.25
C PRO A 46 4.42 -5.25 1.01
N TRP A 47 4.64 -3.97 1.35
CA TRP A 47 5.31 -3.61 2.60
C TRP A 47 4.43 -3.95 3.81
N LEU A 48 3.14 -3.62 3.73
CA LEU A 48 2.18 -3.92 4.79
C LEU A 48 2.06 -5.43 5.01
N GLU A 49 2.08 -6.24 3.95
CA GLU A 49 2.00 -7.70 4.00
C GLU A 49 3.14 -8.35 4.80
N GLN A 50 4.34 -7.76 4.78
CA GLN A 50 5.49 -8.24 5.58
C GLN A 50 5.33 -8.00 7.09
N ARG A 51 4.36 -7.18 7.49
CA ARG A 51 4.06 -6.89 8.90
C ARG A 51 3.02 -7.86 9.47
N THR A 52 3.00 -8.00 10.79
CA THR A 52 1.92 -8.72 11.49
C THR A 52 0.69 -7.84 11.76
N ASP A 53 0.87 -6.53 11.67
CA ASP A 53 -0.08 -5.50 12.06
C ASP A 53 -0.13 -4.36 11.04
N GLY A 54 -1.23 -3.63 11.09
CA GLY A 54 -1.46 -2.39 10.36
C GLY A 54 -2.67 -2.43 9.44
N TYR A 55 -3.10 -1.25 9.01
CA TYR A 55 -4.20 -1.04 8.09
C TYR A 55 -3.89 0.16 7.21
N VAL A 56 -4.27 0.08 5.94
CA VAL A 56 -4.21 1.18 4.99
C VAL A 56 -5.58 1.30 4.34
N GLY A 57 -6.04 2.54 4.18
CA GLY A 57 -7.32 2.84 3.54
C GLY A 57 -7.31 4.24 2.95
N GLY A 58 -8.44 4.61 2.35
CA GLY A 58 -8.62 5.91 1.72
C GLY A 58 -10.07 6.10 1.32
N ASN A 59 -10.49 7.36 1.18
CA ASN A 59 -11.84 7.73 0.76
C ASN A 59 -12.96 7.04 1.56
N MET A 60 -12.76 6.90 2.88
CA MET A 60 -13.76 6.46 3.86
C MET A 60 -13.74 7.39 5.06
N PHE A 61 -14.87 7.52 5.76
CA PHE A 61 -14.98 8.43 6.89
C PHE A 61 -14.12 8.01 8.09
N VAL A 62 -13.55 9.04 8.74
CA VAL A 62 -12.85 8.90 10.02
C VAL A 62 -13.63 9.63 11.10
N TYR A 63 -14.11 8.87 12.08
CA TYR A 63 -14.87 9.36 13.22
C TYR A 63 -13.98 9.49 14.44
N TYR A 64 -13.73 10.73 14.87
CA TYR A 64 -12.85 11.00 16.00
C TYR A 64 -13.54 11.72 17.17
N SER A 65 -14.81 12.13 17.02
CA SER A 65 -15.61 12.74 18.09
C SER A 65 -17.10 12.49 17.94
N LEU A 66 -17.78 12.18 19.06
CA LEU A 66 -19.26 12.09 19.08
C LEU A 66 -19.94 13.44 18.79
N ALA A 67 -19.24 14.57 18.97
CA ALA A 67 -19.77 15.88 18.60
C ALA A 67 -19.90 16.03 17.08
N GLN A 68 -19.02 15.37 16.32
CA GLN A 68 -19.03 15.36 14.85
C GLN A 68 -20.34 14.75 14.32
N LEU A 69 -20.85 13.70 14.99
CA LEU A 69 -22.12 13.05 14.65
C LEU A 69 -23.32 14.00 14.72
N LYS A 70 -23.29 14.99 15.62
CA LYS A 70 -24.38 15.96 15.76
C LYS A 70 -24.42 16.97 14.62
N ASN A 71 -23.25 17.32 14.09
CA ASN A 71 -23.10 18.36 13.08
C ASN A 71 -22.97 17.81 11.65
N GLN A 72 -22.89 16.48 11.49
CA GLN A 72 -22.71 15.79 10.21
C GLN A 72 -21.47 16.25 9.42
N ASP A 73 -20.45 16.77 10.09
CA ASP A 73 -19.18 17.22 9.50
C ASP A 73 -18.23 16.02 9.36
N PHE A 74 -18.60 15.06 8.52
CA PHE A 74 -17.83 13.84 8.27
C PHE A 74 -16.72 14.12 7.26
N ARG A 75 -15.52 13.58 7.53
CA ARG A 75 -14.37 13.75 6.63
C ARG A 75 -13.63 12.44 6.53
N GLY A 76 -13.40 12.00 5.30
CA GLY A 76 -12.47 10.92 4.98
C GLY A 76 -11.19 11.52 4.38
N PRO A 77 -10.00 11.09 4.83
CA PRO A 77 -8.78 11.40 4.11
C PRO A 77 -8.71 10.59 2.81
N ASP A 78 -8.06 11.14 1.79
CA ASP A 78 -7.84 10.41 0.53
C ASP A 78 -6.97 9.18 0.75
N PHE A 79 -5.99 9.24 1.65
CA PHE A 79 -5.22 8.07 2.08
C PHE A 79 -4.89 8.17 3.56
N PHE A 80 -4.88 7.04 4.26
CA PHE A 80 -4.34 6.94 5.60
C PHE A 80 -3.74 5.57 5.89
N ALA A 81 -2.80 5.55 6.84
CA ALA A 81 -2.20 4.33 7.37
C ALA A 81 -2.24 4.34 8.90
N VAL A 82 -2.44 3.15 9.48
CA VAL A 82 -2.46 2.92 10.92
C VAL A 82 -1.65 1.68 11.25
N LEU A 83 -0.70 1.77 12.16
CA LEU A 83 0.09 0.67 12.69
C LEU A 83 -0.40 0.26 14.09
N GLY A 84 -0.06 -0.96 14.52
CA GLY A 84 -0.46 -1.51 15.81
C GLY A 84 -1.89 -2.05 15.86
N VAL A 85 -2.54 -2.23 14.71
CA VAL A 85 -3.94 -2.68 14.60
C VAL A 85 -4.06 -3.97 13.78
N PRO A 86 -5.12 -4.78 13.96
CA PRO A 86 -5.34 -5.98 13.14
C PRO A 86 -5.58 -5.63 11.66
N LYS A 87 -5.24 -6.55 10.75
CA LYS A 87 -5.46 -6.43 9.30
C LYS A 87 -6.87 -6.83 8.87
N THR A 88 -7.89 -6.35 9.57
CA THR A 88 -9.30 -6.63 9.25
C THR A 88 -9.89 -5.57 8.31
N GLU A 89 -10.95 -5.91 7.60
CA GLU A 89 -11.72 -4.94 6.83
C GLU A 89 -12.41 -3.92 7.76
N ARG A 90 -12.60 -2.68 7.27
CA ARG A 90 -13.39 -1.64 7.93
C ARG A 90 -14.33 -0.98 6.93
N LEU A 91 -15.52 -0.61 7.41
CA LEU A 91 -16.45 0.26 6.70
C LEU A 91 -16.07 1.74 6.90
N SER A 92 -15.62 2.10 8.09
CA SER A 92 -15.15 3.43 8.46
C SER A 92 -14.12 3.31 9.57
N TRP A 93 -13.29 4.34 9.75
CA TRP A 93 -12.34 4.37 10.85
C TRP A 93 -12.96 5.06 12.06
N VAL A 94 -13.36 4.28 13.06
CA VAL A 94 -14.00 4.81 14.27
C VAL A 94 -13.01 4.80 15.43
N VAL A 95 -12.49 5.97 15.82
CA VAL A 95 -11.38 6.10 16.77
C VAL A 95 -11.67 5.48 18.14
N TRP A 96 -12.89 5.56 18.65
CA TRP A 96 -13.26 4.95 19.93
C TRP A 96 -13.53 3.44 19.84
N GLU A 97 -13.68 2.89 18.64
CA GLU A 97 -13.77 1.45 18.38
C GLU A 97 -12.36 0.87 18.19
N GLU A 98 -11.51 1.54 17.41
CA GLU A 98 -10.13 1.14 17.10
C GLU A 98 -9.12 1.51 18.22
N GLY A 99 -9.49 2.43 19.10
CA GLY A 99 -8.66 2.92 20.21
C GLY A 99 -7.61 3.97 19.84
N LYS A 100 -7.46 4.30 18.55
CA LYS A 100 -6.49 5.32 18.07
C LYS A 100 -6.91 5.98 16.74
N PRO A 101 -6.43 7.21 16.47
CA PRO A 101 -6.50 7.84 15.14
C PRO A 101 -5.55 7.18 14.14
N PRO A 102 -5.65 7.53 12.85
CA PRO A 102 -4.61 7.22 11.89
C PRO A 102 -3.25 7.78 12.28
N ASP A 103 -2.19 7.08 11.89
CA ASP A 103 -0.81 7.52 12.14
C ASP A 103 -0.31 8.45 11.02
N VAL A 104 -0.64 8.11 9.77
CA VAL A 104 -0.29 8.88 8.58
C VAL A 104 -1.56 9.22 7.81
N VAL A 105 -1.68 10.45 7.35
CA VAL A 105 -2.74 10.92 6.44
C VAL A 105 -2.11 11.63 5.24
N ILE A 106 -2.64 11.37 4.04
CA ILE A 106 -2.31 12.09 2.81
C ILE A 106 -3.62 12.61 2.20
N GLU A 107 -3.64 13.90 1.86
CA GLU A 107 -4.74 14.54 1.11
C GLU A 107 -4.28 14.88 -0.31
N LEU A 108 -5.15 14.65 -1.28
CA LEU A 108 -4.91 14.94 -2.69
C LEU A 108 -5.63 16.24 -3.05
N LEU A 109 -4.84 17.27 -3.34
CA LEU A 109 -5.37 18.61 -3.51
C LEU A 109 -6.13 18.74 -4.83
N SER A 110 -7.29 19.38 -4.75
CA SER A 110 -8.04 19.89 -5.90
C SER A 110 -8.25 21.40 -5.77
N GLU A 111 -8.67 22.07 -6.85
CA GLU A 111 -8.99 23.50 -6.81
C GLU A 111 -10.03 23.84 -5.74
N SER A 112 -11.02 22.97 -5.52
CA SER A 112 -12.09 23.18 -4.53
C SER A 112 -11.69 22.86 -3.09
N THR A 113 -10.73 21.95 -2.87
CA THR A 113 -10.38 21.46 -1.52
C THR A 113 -9.07 22.02 -0.98
N ALA A 114 -8.15 22.48 -1.84
CA ALA A 114 -6.77 22.79 -1.46
C ALA A 114 -6.65 23.79 -0.29
N SER A 115 -7.48 24.83 -0.26
CA SER A 115 -7.49 25.80 0.85
C SER A 115 -7.94 25.17 2.18
N ASN A 116 -8.92 24.28 2.14
CA ASN A 116 -9.43 23.59 3.32
C ASN A 116 -8.43 22.53 3.81
N ASP A 117 -7.81 21.76 2.90
CA ASP A 117 -6.82 20.73 3.21
C ASP A 117 -5.59 21.34 3.92
N LYS A 118 -5.02 22.41 3.35
CA LYS A 118 -3.83 23.09 3.89
C LYS A 118 -4.06 23.85 5.20
N ASN A 119 -5.31 24.19 5.51
CA ASN A 119 -5.67 25.00 6.67
C ASN A 119 -6.54 24.21 7.66
N ALA A 120 -7.86 24.21 7.47
CA ALA A 120 -8.80 23.72 8.48
C ALA A 120 -8.64 22.21 8.76
N LYS A 121 -8.52 21.36 7.72
CA LYS A 121 -8.29 19.91 7.90
C LYS A 121 -6.94 19.64 8.57
N LYS A 122 -5.86 20.30 8.12
CA LYS A 122 -4.55 20.24 8.79
C LYS A 122 -4.67 20.51 10.30
N LEU A 123 -5.42 21.53 10.71
CA LEU A 123 -5.62 21.85 12.13
C LEU A 123 -6.47 20.80 12.87
N ILE A 124 -7.45 20.18 12.21
CA ILE A 124 -8.22 19.06 12.79
C ILE A 124 -7.28 17.87 13.05
N TYR A 125 -6.50 17.47 12.05
CA TYR A 125 -5.53 16.38 12.19
C TYR A 125 -4.51 16.67 13.30
N GLN A 126 -4.03 17.91 13.39
CA GLN A 126 -3.05 18.34 14.40
C GLN A 126 -3.62 18.40 15.83
N ASN A 127 -4.78 19.04 16.01
CA ASN A 127 -5.25 19.49 17.32
C ASN A 127 -6.27 18.55 17.93
N GLN A 128 -7.12 17.94 17.10
CA GLN A 128 -8.23 17.11 17.55
C GLN A 128 -7.85 15.63 17.45
N MET A 129 -7.31 15.21 16.31
CA MET A 129 -6.99 13.81 16.07
C MET A 129 -5.59 13.42 16.53
N ARG A 130 -4.63 14.36 16.58
CA ARG A 130 -3.22 14.07 16.89
C ARG A 130 -2.60 13.04 15.92
N VAL A 131 -2.92 13.13 14.63
CA VAL A 131 -2.28 12.31 13.59
C VAL A 131 -0.79 12.62 13.59
N SER A 132 0.05 11.57 13.57
CA SER A 132 1.49 11.71 13.73
C SER A 132 2.13 12.41 12.53
N GLU A 133 1.69 12.07 11.32
CA GLU A 133 2.23 12.65 10.08
C GLU A 133 1.12 12.99 9.09
N TYR A 134 1.21 14.18 8.50
CA TYR A 134 0.24 14.69 7.56
C TYR A 134 0.93 15.18 6.30
N PHE A 135 0.46 14.74 5.13
CA PHE A 135 0.97 15.14 3.84
C PHE A 135 -0.15 15.66 2.95
N TRP A 136 0.21 16.50 1.98
CA TRP A 136 -0.67 16.80 0.85
C TRP A 136 0.10 16.75 -0.46
N TYR A 137 -0.59 16.46 -1.55
CA TYR A 137 -0.03 16.43 -2.89
C TYR A 137 -1.06 16.89 -3.92
N ASP A 138 -0.71 17.81 -4.81
CA ASP A 138 -1.56 18.18 -5.96
C ASP A 138 -1.20 17.31 -7.19
N PRO A 139 -2.10 16.43 -7.66
CA PRO A 139 -1.82 15.57 -8.82
C PRO A 139 -1.73 16.33 -10.17
N PHE A 140 -2.14 17.59 -10.21
CA PHE A 140 -2.05 18.47 -11.38
C PHE A 140 -0.96 19.54 -11.23
N ASN A 141 -0.45 19.75 -10.02
CA ASN A 141 0.73 20.57 -9.74
C ASN A 141 1.73 19.81 -8.83
N PRO A 142 2.55 18.90 -9.39
CA PRO A 142 3.43 18.01 -8.62
C PRO A 142 4.48 18.69 -7.72
N ASP A 143 4.70 19.99 -7.86
CA ASP A 143 5.56 20.78 -6.98
C ASP A 143 4.84 21.26 -5.71
N ASP A 144 3.51 21.23 -5.69
CA ASP A 144 2.70 21.46 -4.49
C ASP A 144 2.56 20.18 -3.67
N PHE A 145 3.69 19.82 -3.05
CA PHE A 145 3.88 18.63 -2.26
C PHE A 145 4.56 19.00 -0.94
N ALA A 146 3.91 18.70 0.19
CA ALA A 146 4.49 18.94 1.50
C ALA A 146 4.09 17.87 2.52
N GLY A 147 4.91 17.75 3.56
CA GLY A 147 4.71 16.82 4.67
C GLY A 147 4.99 17.51 5.99
N PHE A 148 4.35 17.01 7.03
CA PHE A 148 4.44 17.56 8.37
C PHE A 148 4.47 16.44 9.40
N ASP A 149 5.37 16.54 10.38
CA ASP A 149 5.40 15.65 11.54
C ASP A 149 4.89 16.38 12.79
N LEU A 150 4.12 15.67 13.62
CA LEU A 150 3.57 16.22 14.85
C LEU A 150 4.63 16.21 15.94
N ASN A 151 5.19 17.38 16.25
CA ASN A 151 6.15 17.55 17.33
C ASN A 151 5.60 18.51 18.39
N SER A 152 5.59 18.05 19.65
CA SER A 152 5.14 18.85 20.80
C SER A 152 3.74 19.43 20.62
N GLY A 153 2.85 18.67 19.95
CA GLY A 153 1.46 19.04 19.68
C GLY A 153 1.24 19.98 18.50
N THR A 154 2.28 20.29 17.72
CA THR A 154 2.22 21.16 16.53
C THR A 154 2.89 20.50 15.33
N TYR A 155 2.34 20.71 14.14
CA TYR A 155 2.95 20.22 12.91
C TYR A 155 4.16 21.06 12.51
N GLN A 156 5.30 20.40 12.40
CA GLN A 156 6.53 20.94 11.83
C GLN A 156 6.68 20.44 10.41
N GLN A 157 7.18 21.27 9.49
CA GLN A 157 7.34 20.86 8.10
C GLN A 157 8.52 19.88 7.98
N ILE A 158 8.29 18.78 7.26
CA ILE A 158 9.32 17.82 6.88
C ILE A 158 10.06 18.38 5.67
N ALA A 159 11.38 18.53 5.78
CA ALA A 159 12.22 18.95 4.66
C ALA A 159 12.41 17.79 3.67
N MET A 160 12.46 18.11 2.37
CA MET A 160 12.94 17.17 1.36
C MET A 160 14.39 16.78 1.65
N ASN A 161 14.71 15.50 1.49
CA ASN A 161 16.10 15.05 1.54
C ASN A 161 16.84 15.33 0.20
N ASP A 162 18.12 14.99 0.13
CA ASP A 162 18.97 15.18 -1.06
C ASP A 162 18.49 14.40 -2.30
N LYS A 163 17.61 13.41 -2.11
CA LYS A 163 16.98 12.62 -3.18
C LYS A 163 15.59 13.16 -3.56
N ASN A 164 15.20 14.35 -3.08
CA ASN A 164 13.87 14.95 -3.28
C ASN A 164 12.71 14.10 -2.74
N GLN A 165 12.91 13.47 -1.58
CA GLN A 165 11.92 12.60 -0.94
C GLN A 165 11.44 13.22 0.38
N LEU A 166 10.17 12.98 0.72
CA LEU A 166 9.68 13.17 2.09
C LEU A 166 9.68 11.85 2.82
N ILE A 167 10.28 11.81 3.99
CA ILE A 167 10.40 10.58 4.78
C ILE A 167 9.29 10.53 5.84
N SER A 168 8.49 9.47 5.81
CA SER A 168 7.62 9.08 6.90
C SER A 168 8.45 8.33 7.93
N LYS A 169 8.65 8.93 9.11
CA LYS A 169 9.34 8.29 10.24
C LYS A 169 8.48 7.20 10.85
N VAL A 170 7.16 7.34 10.79
CA VAL A 170 6.23 6.35 11.35
C VAL A 170 6.22 5.06 10.54
N LEU A 171 6.22 5.16 9.21
CA LEU A 171 6.22 4.00 8.32
C LEU A 171 7.64 3.51 7.99
N ASP A 172 8.67 4.33 8.24
CA ASP A 172 10.05 4.09 7.80
C ASP A 172 10.16 3.97 6.26
N LEU A 173 9.39 4.80 5.57
CA LEU A 173 9.26 4.82 4.10
C LEU A 173 9.45 6.22 3.54
N ALA A 174 9.80 6.29 2.26
CA ALA A 174 9.91 7.53 1.49
C ALA A 174 8.69 7.72 0.57
N LEU A 175 8.20 8.95 0.49
CA LEU A 175 7.29 9.41 -0.57
C LEU A 175 8.10 10.09 -1.67
N VAL A 176 7.92 9.61 -2.89
CA VAL A 176 8.72 10.00 -4.06
C VAL A 176 7.81 10.39 -5.22
N ARG A 177 8.17 11.46 -5.93
CA ARG A 177 7.54 11.84 -7.19
C ARG A 177 8.15 11.04 -8.33
N TRP A 178 7.32 10.27 -9.03
CA TRP A 178 7.72 9.40 -10.12
C TRP A 178 6.98 9.78 -11.40
N GLN A 179 7.71 10.07 -12.47
CA GLN A 179 7.13 10.33 -13.78
C GLN A 179 6.95 9.01 -14.54
N GLY A 180 5.72 8.70 -14.95
CA GLY A 180 5.45 7.51 -15.76
C GLY A 180 3.98 7.27 -16.03
N ASN A 181 3.70 6.10 -16.62
CA ASN A 181 2.36 5.66 -16.96
C ASN A 181 1.76 4.82 -15.84
N TYR A 182 0.59 5.20 -15.35
CA TYR A 182 -0.21 4.35 -14.47
C TYR A 182 -1.62 4.22 -15.03
N ARG A 183 -2.03 2.98 -15.30
CA ARG A 183 -3.34 2.65 -15.88
C ARG A 183 -3.70 3.47 -17.13
N GLY A 184 -2.72 3.71 -18.00
CA GLY A 184 -2.91 4.44 -19.27
C GLY A 184 -2.82 5.97 -19.16
N VAL A 185 -2.49 6.51 -17.99
CA VAL A 185 -2.31 7.95 -17.79
C VAL A 185 -0.84 8.26 -17.52
N ASP A 186 -0.25 9.10 -18.37
CA ASP A 186 1.09 9.66 -18.17
C ASP A 186 1.02 10.89 -17.27
N ALA A 187 1.69 10.84 -16.12
CA ALA A 187 1.74 11.93 -15.15
C ALA A 187 2.94 11.79 -14.21
N THR A 188 3.16 12.80 -13.37
CA THR A 188 3.96 12.64 -12.16
C THR A 188 3.05 12.11 -11.06
N TRP A 189 3.38 10.95 -10.53
CA TRP A 189 2.65 10.27 -9.46
C TRP A 189 3.44 10.32 -8.17
N LEU A 190 2.75 10.43 -7.04
CA LEU A 190 3.34 10.17 -5.74
C LEU A 190 3.34 8.66 -5.47
N ARG A 191 4.48 8.09 -5.11
CA ARG A 191 4.65 6.64 -4.82
C ARG A 191 5.45 6.41 -3.54
N TRP A 192 5.21 5.26 -2.92
CA TRP A 192 6.04 4.78 -1.83
C TRP A 192 7.35 4.15 -2.33
N ALA A 193 8.42 4.38 -1.60
CA ALA A 193 9.73 3.80 -1.79
C ALA A 193 10.35 3.40 -0.44
N ASN A 194 11.36 2.53 -0.49
CA ASN A 194 12.27 2.36 0.64
C ASN A 194 13.14 3.63 0.84
N LEU A 195 13.92 3.68 1.92
CA LEU A 195 14.81 4.82 2.21
C LEU A 195 15.96 4.99 1.20
N ASP A 196 16.29 3.94 0.45
CA ASP A 196 17.25 4.01 -0.64
C ASP A 196 16.67 4.68 -1.90
N GLY A 197 15.34 4.76 -2.00
CA GLY A 197 14.61 5.35 -3.10
C GLY A 197 14.11 4.35 -4.15
N ASP A 198 14.21 3.05 -3.86
CA ASP A 198 13.62 2.01 -4.70
C ASP A 198 12.10 2.01 -4.49
N LEU A 199 11.38 2.20 -5.59
CA LEU A 199 9.92 2.21 -5.59
C LEU A 199 9.37 0.82 -5.26
N PHE A 200 8.33 0.78 -4.44
CA PHE A 200 7.55 -0.45 -4.33
C PHE A 200 6.74 -0.65 -5.61
N PRO A 201 6.78 -1.86 -6.20
CA PRO A 201 6.11 -2.12 -7.45
C PRO A 201 4.59 -2.11 -7.27
N THR A 202 3.89 -1.62 -8.28
CA THR A 202 2.45 -1.80 -8.45
C THR A 202 2.13 -3.28 -8.70
N SER A 203 0.87 -3.67 -8.50
CA SER A 203 0.42 -5.02 -8.83
C SER A 203 0.70 -5.39 -10.31
N GLN A 204 0.60 -4.43 -11.22
CA GLN A 204 0.89 -4.65 -12.64
C GLN A 204 2.39 -4.88 -12.90
N GLU A 205 3.27 -4.09 -12.26
CA GLU A 205 4.72 -4.27 -12.34
C GLU A 205 5.13 -5.63 -11.75
N MET A 206 4.51 -6.05 -10.63
CA MET A 206 4.74 -7.36 -10.02
C MET A 206 4.39 -8.53 -10.96
N VAL A 207 3.26 -8.45 -11.67
CA VAL A 207 2.88 -9.46 -12.66
C VAL A 207 3.92 -9.52 -13.79
N GLY A 208 4.37 -8.38 -14.29
CA GLY A 208 5.41 -8.32 -15.33
C GLY A 208 6.74 -8.95 -14.88
N ILE A 209 7.17 -8.63 -13.65
CA ILE A 209 8.37 -9.21 -13.04
C ILE A 209 8.23 -10.74 -12.90
N ALA A 210 7.08 -11.22 -12.43
CA ALA A 210 6.82 -12.66 -12.27
C ALA A 210 6.83 -13.38 -13.62
N GLN A 211 6.19 -12.81 -14.65
CA GLN A 211 6.18 -13.38 -16.00
C GLN A 211 7.59 -13.45 -16.60
N GLN A 212 8.38 -12.39 -16.44
CA GLN A 212 9.77 -12.38 -16.92
C GLN A 212 10.63 -13.45 -16.23
N ARG A 213 10.42 -13.67 -14.93
CA ARG A 213 11.12 -14.74 -14.18
C ARG A 213 10.73 -16.12 -14.68
N ILE A 214 9.44 -16.38 -14.88
CA ILE A 214 8.94 -17.67 -15.41
C ILE A 214 9.55 -17.94 -16.79
N GLU A 215 9.57 -16.94 -17.67
CA GLU A 215 10.14 -17.08 -19.01
C GLU A 215 11.65 -17.34 -18.96
N GLN A 216 12.38 -16.64 -18.08
CA GLN A 216 13.81 -16.85 -17.90
C GLN A 216 14.13 -18.24 -17.35
N GLU A 217 13.36 -18.73 -16.38
CA GLU A 217 13.52 -20.08 -15.83
C GLU A 217 13.22 -21.16 -16.87
N LYS A 218 12.16 -20.97 -17.67
CA LYS A 218 11.82 -21.86 -18.78
C LYS A 218 12.95 -21.94 -19.82
N GLN A 219 13.48 -20.80 -20.25
CA GLN A 219 14.61 -20.75 -21.19
C GLN A 219 15.85 -21.45 -20.63
N ARG A 220 16.14 -21.26 -19.34
CA ARG A 220 17.26 -21.97 -18.68
C ARG A 220 17.03 -23.48 -18.61
N ALA A 221 15.81 -23.93 -18.32
CA ALA A 221 15.46 -25.33 -18.28
C ALA A 221 15.58 -25.99 -19.68
N GLU A 222 15.07 -25.34 -20.72
CA GLU A 222 15.19 -25.81 -22.10
C GLU A 222 16.65 -25.89 -22.55
N GLN A 223 17.48 -24.89 -22.21
CA GLN A 223 18.90 -24.93 -22.51
C GLN A 223 19.64 -26.06 -21.78
N ALA A 224 19.32 -26.27 -20.49
CA ALA A 224 19.90 -27.36 -19.72
C ALA A 224 19.50 -28.73 -20.29
N GLU A 225 18.24 -28.90 -20.71
CA GLU A 225 17.76 -30.12 -21.35
C GLU A 225 18.46 -30.37 -22.69
N LEU A 226 18.62 -29.35 -23.53
CA LEU A 226 19.36 -29.46 -24.80
C LEU A 226 20.83 -29.82 -24.57
N GLN A 227 21.49 -29.22 -23.58
CA GLN A 227 22.86 -29.55 -23.22
C GLN A 227 22.97 -30.98 -22.69
N LEU A 228 22.03 -31.42 -21.84
CA LEU A 228 22.02 -32.78 -21.30
C LEU A 228 21.84 -33.82 -22.41
N ARG A 229 20.93 -33.57 -23.36
CA ARG A 229 20.75 -34.41 -24.55
C ARG A 229 21.99 -34.43 -25.44
N ALA A 230 22.63 -33.28 -25.65
CA ALA A 230 23.87 -33.20 -26.43
C ALA A 230 25.02 -33.99 -25.76
N VAL A 231 25.13 -33.91 -24.43
CA VAL A 231 26.09 -34.72 -23.66
C VAL A 231 25.76 -36.21 -23.82
N ALA A 232 24.50 -36.61 -23.65
CA ALA A 232 24.08 -38.00 -23.82
C ALA A 232 24.41 -38.55 -25.22
N ILE A 233 24.14 -37.78 -26.28
CA ILE A 233 24.49 -38.15 -27.67
C ILE A 233 26.00 -38.32 -27.82
N ASN A 234 26.81 -37.39 -27.30
CA ASN A 234 28.27 -37.50 -27.35
C ASN A 234 28.76 -38.76 -26.61
N LEU A 235 28.19 -39.10 -25.45
CA LEU A 235 28.59 -40.31 -24.70
C LEU A 235 28.28 -41.59 -25.49
N LEU A 236 27.11 -41.67 -26.13
CA LEU A 236 26.72 -42.80 -26.99
C LEU A 236 27.66 -42.93 -28.21
N GLN A 237 27.98 -41.81 -28.87
CA GLN A 237 28.91 -41.80 -30.01
C GLN A 237 30.33 -42.24 -29.64
N ASN A 238 30.73 -42.04 -28.38
CA ASN A 238 32.01 -42.52 -27.84
C ASN A 238 31.96 -43.98 -27.35
N GLY A 239 30.86 -44.71 -27.59
CA GLY A 239 30.76 -46.16 -27.38
C GLY A 239 30.22 -46.61 -26.03
N MET A 240 29.64 -45.71 -25.21
CA MET A 240 28.92 -46.11 -24.00
C MET A 240 27.58 -46.77 -24.32
N SER A 241 27.16 -47.75 -23.51
CA SER A 241 25.83 -48.36 -23.63
C SER A 241 24.72 -47.41 -23.16
N ILE A 242 23.48 -47.68 -23.57
CA ILE A 242 22.31 -46.90 -23.20
C ILE A 242 22.15 -46.84 -21.67
N GLU A 243 22.37 -47.97 -20.98
CA GLU A 243 22.26 -48.06 -19.51
C GLU A 243 23.33 -47.21 -18.82
N GLN A 244 24.55 -47.18 -19.35
CA GLN A 244 25.64 -46.36 -18.81
C GLN A 244 25.35 -44.87 -18.97
N VAL A 245 24.83 -44.45 -20.13
CA VAL A 245 24.47 -43.05 -20.38
C VAL A 245 23.27 -42.62 -19.53
N ALA A 246 22.24 -43.45 -19.41
CA ALA A 246 21.10 -43.19 -18.54
C ALA A 246 21.55 -43.01 -17.07
N GLN A 247 22.43 -43.89 -16.59
CA GLN A 247 22.97 -43.78 -15.23
C GLN A 247 23.81 -42.51 -15.00
N LEU A 248 24.62 -42.09 -15.97
CA LEU A 248 25.49 -40.91 -15.85
C LEU A 248 24.75 -39.57 -16.00
N THR A 249 23.74 -39.53 -16.87
CA THR A 249 22.95 -38.32 -17.14
C THR A 249 21.68 -38.22 -16.30
N ASN A 250 21.35 -39.29 -15.58
CA ASN A 250 20.10 -39.45 -14.83
C ASN A 250 18.84 -39.29 -15.70
N LEU A 251 18.97 -39.57 -17.00
CA LEU A 251 17.86 -39.70 -17.94
C LEU A 251 17.22 -41.09 -17.85
N ASP A 252 15.95 -41.20 -18.23
CA ASP A 252 15.32 -42.52 -18.40
C ASP A 252 15.97 -43.26 -19.58
N ILE A 253 16.11 -44.58 -19.48
CA ILE A 253 16.60 -45.45 -20.57
C ILE A 253 15.78 -45.21 -21.84
N LEU A 254 14.46 -45.06 -21.73
CA LEU A 254 13.58 -44.78 -22.87
C LEU A 254 13.83 -43.41 -23.50
N GLU A 255 14.29 -42.42 -22.75
CA GLU A 255 14.69 -41.11 -23.30
C GLU A 255 16.02 -41.21 -24.03
N VAL A 256 16.98 -41.97 -23.50
CA VAL A 256 18.28 -42.20 -24.13
C VAL A 256 18.12 -43.01 -25.44
N GLU A 257 17.26 -44.03 -25.47
CA GLU A 257 16.94 -44.79 -26.68
C GLU A 257 16.38 -43.90 -27.80
N LYS A 258 15.52 -42.93 -27.46
CA LYS A 258 14.94 -42.00 -28.42
C LYS A 258 15.96 -41.06 -29.06
N LEU A 259 17.12 -40.85 -28.45
CA LEU A 259 18.19 -40.00 -29.01
C LEU A 259 18.95 -40.67 -30.17
N LEU A 260 18.74 -41.97 -30.42
CA LEU A 260 19.36 -42.74 -31.50
C LEU A 260 18.52 -42.83 -32.78
N ASN A 261 17.25 -42.37 -32.73
CA ASN A 261 16.32 -42.30 -33.86
C ASN A 261 16.25 -40.88 -34.44
#